data_AF-C4NYS1-F1
#
_entry.id   AF-C4NYS1-F1
#
_cell.length_a   1.000
_cell.length_b   1.000
_cell.length_c   1.000
_cell.angle_alpha   90.00
_cell.angle_beta   90.00
_cell.angle_gamma   90.00
#
_symmetry.space_group_name_H-M   'P 1'
#
loop_
_entity.id
_entity.type
_entity.pdbx_description
1 polymer ?
#
loop_
_entity_poly.entity_id
_entity_poly.type
_entity_poly.pdbx_seq_one_letter_code
_entity_poly.pdbx_strand_id
1 'polypeptide(L)' 'LMWGVVCGAAASGNFTWSVEDVAKSIVCMMMSGPFLTGYTQTINDWYDREIDAINEPYR' A
#
# COMPACT_ATOMS: atom_id res chain seq x y z
N LEU A 1 -6.36 -2.81 -0.57
CA LEU A 1 -5.30 -3.84 -0.38
C LEU A 1 -5.18 -4.26 1.08
N MET A 2 -5.14 -3.32 2.04
CA MET A 2 -5.15 -3.59 3.49
C MET A 2 -6.20 -4.61 3.95
N TRP A 3 -7.48 -4.37 3.63
CA TRP A 3 -8.58 -5.26 4.01
C TRP A 3 -8.45 -6.65 3.38
N GLY A 4 -7.87 -6.73 2.17
CA GLY A 4 -7.56 -8.01 1.51
C GLY A 4 -6.54 -8.83 2.29
N VAL A 5 -5.55 -8.19 2.92
CA VAL A 5 -4.58 -8.86 3.80
C VAL A 5 -5.26 -9.39 5.06
N VAL A 6 -6.13 -8.60 5.70
CA VAL A 6 -6.83 -9.02 6.92
C VAL A 6 -7.80 -10.16 6.66
N CYS A 7 -8.66 -10.03 5.64
CA CYS A 7 -9.59 -11.10 5.27
C CYS A 7 -8.86 -12.35 4.77
N GLY A 8 -7.76 -12.18 4.01
CA GLY A 8 -6.93 -13.28 3.55
C GLY A 8 -6.27 -14.02 4.70
N ALA A 9 -5.71 -13.31 5.68
CA ALA A 9 -5.15 -13.90 6.89
C ALA A 9 -6.22 -14.70 7.65
N ALA A 10 -7.40 -14.12 7.90
CA ALA A 10 -8.51 -14.79 8.57
C ALA A 10 -9.04 -16.03 7.81
N ALA A 11 -9.12 -15.96 6.47
CA ALA A 11 -9.60 -17.05 5.63
C ALA A 11 -8.55 -18.14 5.37
N SER A 12 -7.26 -17.88 5.61
CA SER A 12 -6.15 -18.79 5.27
C SER A 12 -6.14 -20.09 6.09
N GLY A 13 -6.86 -20.15 7.22
CA GLY A 13 -6.81 -21.26 8.17
C GLY A 13 -5.47 -21.43 8.90
N ASN A 14 -4.46 -20.61 8.59
CA ASN A 14 -3.11 -20.66 9.16
C ASN A 14 -2.82 -19.51 10.13
N PHE A 15 -3.69 -18.51 10.18
CA PHE A 15 -3.52 -17.37 11.08
C PHE A 15 -3.85 -17.76 12.51
N THR A 16 -2.91 -17.50 13.42
CA THR A 16 -3.12 -17.62 14.87
C THR A 16 -3.04 -16.25 15.52
N TRP A 17 -3.67 -16.07 16.68
CA TRP A 17 -3.56 -14.84 17.49
C TRP A 17 -2.20 -14.76 18.21
N SER A 18 -1.11 -14.99 17.46
CA SER A 18 0.26 -14.84 17.90
C SER A 18 0.78 -13.46 17.52
N VAL A 19 1.76 -12.95 18.29
CA VAL A 19 2.41 -11.66 17.98
C VAL A 19 3.06 -11.70 16.60
N GLU A 20 3.62 -12.84 16.21
CA GLU A 20 4.28 -13.02 14.93
C GLU A 20 3.31 -12.88 13.75
N ASP A 21 2.17 -13.56 13.80
CA ASP A 21 1.19 -13.50 12.71
C ASP A 21 0.54 -12.12 12.60
N VAL A 22 0.24 -11.48 13.73
CA VAL A 22 -0.24 -10.10 13.76
C VAL A 22 0.80 -9.16 13.16
N ALA A 23 2.07 -9.31 13.51
CA ALA A 23 3.15 -8.49 12.95
C ALA A 23 3.30 -8.70 11.43
N LYS A 24 3.25 -9.95 10.94
CA LYS A 24 3.26 -10.27 9.51
C LYS A 24 2.10 -9.59 8.78
N SER A 25 0.89 -9.67 9.31
CA SER A 25 -0.28 -9.01 8.73
C SER A 25 -0.11 -7.49 8.68
N ILE A 26 0.41 -6.86 9.74
CA ILE A 26 0.67 -5.40 9.78
C ILE A 26 1.72 -5.00 8.74
N VAL A 27 2.83 -5.73 8.65
CA VAL A 27 3.88 -5.43 7.67
C VAL A 27 3.35 -5.58 6.24
N CYS A 28 2.64 -6.68 5.95
CA CYS A 28 2.05 -6.91 4.63
C CYS A 28 1.03 -5.84 4.26
N MET A 29 0.23 -5.40 5.24
CA MET A 29 -0.67 -4.26 5.11
C MET A 29 0.11 -2.99 4.74
N MET A 30 1.10 -2.56 5.54
CA MET A 30 1.88 -1.35 5.25
C MET A 30 2.53 -1.36 3.86
N MET A 31 3.10 -2.51 3.47
CA MET A 31 3.73 -2.69 2.16
C MET A 31 2.70 -2.58 1.01
N SER A 32 1.57 -3.26 1.12
CA SER A 32 0.54 -3.29 0.07
C SER A 32 -0.36 -2.07 0.03
N GLY A 33 -0.43 -1.29 1.11
CA GLY A 33 -1.21 -0.05 1.19
C GLY A 33 -0.33 1.19 1.04
N PRO A 34 -0.02 1.92 2.13
CA PRO A 34 0.64 3.21 2.06
C PRO A 34 1.95 3.23 1.25
N PHE A 35 2.80 2.22 1.38
CA PHE A 35 4.08 2.21 0.67
C PHE A 35 3.91 1.96 -0.82
N LEU A 36 3.06 1.00 -1.20
CA LEU A 36 2.76 0.79 -2.61
C LEU A 36 2.08 2.01 -3.23
N THR A 37 1.10 2.62 -2.54
CA THR A 37 0.46 3.85 -3.00
C THR A 37 1.48 4.97 -3.14
N GLY A 38 2.30 5.24 -2.13
CA GLY A 38 3.34 6.26 -2.18
C GLY A 38 4.34 6.04 -3.32
N TYR A 39 4.77 4.79 -3.52
CA TYR A 39 5.63 4.41 -4.65
C TYR A 39 4.96 4.72 -6.00
N THR A 40 3.72 4.28 -6.19
CA THR A 40 2.99 4.55 -7.44
C THR A 40 2.74 6.03 -7.67
N GLN A 41 2.44 6.80 -6.63
CA GLN A 41 2.24 8.25 -6.73
C GLN A 41 3.54 8.96 -7.09
N THR A 42 4.65 8.60 -6.44
CA THR A 42 5.98 9.18 -6.75
C THR A 42 6.37 8.95 -8.20
N ILE A 43 6.10 7.73 -8.73
CA ILE A 43 6.33 7.43 -10.14
C ILE A 43 5.38 8.23 -11.03
N ASN A 44 4.11 8.32 -10.66
CA ASN A 44 3.12 9.08 -11.41
C ASN A 44 3.54 10.55 -11.53
N ASP A 45 3.86 11.20 -10.41
CA ASP A 45 4.33 12.59 -10.36
C ASP A 45 5.61 12.80 -11.19
N TRP A 46 6.51 11.81 -11.23
CA TRP A 46 7.73 11.89 -12.02
C TRP A 46 7.45 11.93 -13.53
N TYR A 47 6.57 11.06 -14.01
CA TYR A 47 6.24 10.96 -15.44
C TYR A 47 5.25 12.04 -15.89
N ASP A 48 4.36 12.48 -15.00
CA ASP A 48 3.38 13.53 -15.30
C ASP A 48 3.95 14.94 -15.13
N ARG A 49 5.17 15.12 -14.62
CA ARG A 49 5.76 16.44 -14.32
C ARG A 49 5.62 17.50 -15.43
N GLU A 50 5.81 17.12 -16.69
CA GLU A 50 5.69 18.07 -17.82
C GLU A 50 4.24 18.45 -18.11
N ILE A 51 3.32 17.49 -17.93
CA ILE A 51 1.88 17.69 -18.08
C ILE A 51 1.35 18.51 -16.90
N ASP A 52 1.78 18.20 -15.67
CA ASP A 52 1.41 18.92 -14.46
C ASP A 52 1.95 20.34 -14.45
N ALA A 53 3.14 20.60 -15.03
CA ALA A 53 3.63 21.96 -15.22
C ALA A 53 2.70 22.84 -16.09
N ILE A 54 1.89 22.23 -16.96
CA ILE A 54 0.90 22.91 -17.79
C ILE A 54 -0.47 22.96 -17.09
N ASN A 55 -0.93 21.84 -16.55
CA ASN A 55 -2.29 21.68 -16.01
C ASN A 55 -2.43 22.17 -14.56
N GLU A 56 -1.43 21.90 -13.73
CA GLU A 56 -1.40 22.18 -12.29
C GLU A 56 -0.08 22.89 -11.91
N PRO A 57 0.18 24.11 -12.43
CA PRO A 57 1.49 24.78 -12.33
C PRO A 57 1.95 25.14 -10.91
N TYR A 58 1.10 24.93 -9.90
CA TYR A 58 1.37 25.21 -8.49
C TYR A 58 1.33 23.96 -7.61
N ARG A 59 1.38 22.77 -8.21
CA ARG A 59 1.46 21.50 -7.51
C ARG A 59 2.86 21.24 -6.94
#